data_AF-A0A7U9RTP8-F1
#
_entry.id   AF-A0A7U9RTP8-F1
#
_cell.length_a   1.000
_cell.length_b   1.000
_cell.length_c   1.000
_cell.angle_alpha   90.00
_cell.angle_beta   90.00
_cell.angle_gamma   90.00
#
_symmetry.space_group_name_H-M   'P 1'
#
loop_
_entity.id
_entity.type
_entity.pdbx_description
1 polymer ?
#
loop_
_entity_poly.entity_id
_entity_poly.type
_entity_poly.pdbx_seq_one_letter_code
_entity_poly.pdbx_strand_id
1 'polypeptide(L)'
;MNLLAESKHYIVYSEYETVILQIKESQRKIQIGDFYGDPQMAVISEDETFCVMCGCGVILYYLREPFKEYEYHIQTEQWKEWGRNEKEIWIESIKCIHDKTVEFVTEYGQNITINVGDDKIKEREMF
;
A
#
# COMPACT_ATOMS: atom_id res chain seq x y z
N MET A 1 -11.24 -14.36 0.93
CA MET A 1 -10.52 -13.56 -0.09
C MET A 1 -11.41 -12.40 -0.51
N ASN A 2 -10.95 -11.17 -0.30
CA ASN A 2 -11.68 -9.96 -0.66
C ASN A 2 -10.87 -9.18 -1.70
N LEU A 3 -11.48 -8.82 -2.83
CA LEU A 3 -10.83 -8.00 -3.86
C LEU A 3 -10.63 -6.57 -3.31
N LEU A 4 -9.40 -6.07 -3.35
CA LEU A 4 -9.07 -4.71 -2.90
C LEU A 4 -8.83 -3.76 -4.09
N ALA A 5 -8.11 -4.22 -5.11
CA ALA A 5 -7.84 -3.44 -6.32
C ALA A 5 -7.56 -4.36 -7.52
N GLU A 6 -7.81 -3.85 -8.72
CA GLU A 6 -7.51 -4.54 -9.97
C GLU A 6 -7.06 -3.54 -11.04
N SER A 7 -6.03 -3.90 -11.79
CA SER A 7 -5.50 -3.15 -12.93
C SER A 7 -5.35 -4.07 -14.14
N LYS A 8 -4.66 -3.63 -15.20
CA LYS A 8 -4.52 -4.44 -16.43
C LYS A 8 -3.72 -5.72 -16.19
N HIS A 9 -2.62 -5.64 -15.46
CA HIS A 9 -1.70 -6.77 -15.26
C HIS A 9 -1.73 -7.34 -13.83
N TYR A 10 -2.37 -6.65 -12.87
CA TYR A 10 -2.34 -7.04 -11.46
C TYR A 10 -3.74 -7.14 -10.84
N ILE A 11 -3.86 -8.02 -9.85
CA ILE A 11 -4.99 -8.08 -8.92
C ILE A 11 -4.43 -8.05 -7.51
N VAL A 12 -5.02 -7.24 -6.64
CA VAL A 12 -4.68 -7.19 -5.21
C VAL A 12 -5.92 -7.62 -4.43
N TYR A 13 -5.76 -8.64 -3.61
CA TYR A 13 -6.81 -9.12 -2.74
C TYR A 13 -6.26 -9.39 -1.34
N SER A 14 -7.14 -9.41 -0.35
CA SER A 14 -6.81 -9.79 1.01
C SER A 14 -7.36 -11.15 1.39
N GLU A 15 -6.66 -11.81 2.31
CA GLU A 15 -7.08 -13.03 2.99
C GLU A 15 -6.70 -12.90 4.46
N TYR A 16 -7.69 -12.62 5.32
CA TYR A 16 -7.46 -12.16 6.69
C TYR A 16 -6.51 -10.94 6.69
N GLU A 17 -5.53 -10.95 7.57
CA GLU A 17 -4.48 -9.93 7.75
C GLU A 17 -3.53 -9.80 6.56
N THR A 18 -3.52 -10.77 5.63
CA THR A 18 -2.56 -10.82 4.53
C THR A 18 -3.09 -10.15 3.26
N VAL A 19 -2.21 -9.42 2.56
CA VAL A 19 -2.46 -8.87 1.22
C VAL A 19 -1.63 -9.62 0.18
N ILE A 20 -2.28 -10.09 -0.88
CA ILE A 20 -1.65 -10.85 -1.96
C ILE A 20 -1.77 -10.07 -3.28
N LEU A 21 -0.64 -9.97 -3.97
CA LEU A 21 -0.55 -9.56 -5.37
C LEU A 21 -0.63 -10.79 -6.26
N GLN A 22 -1.54 -10.80 -7.22
CA GLN A 22 -1.56 -11.75 -8.31
C GLN A 22 -1.17 -11.07 -9.62
N ILE A 23 -0.13 -11.60 -10.26
CA ILE A 23 0.31 -11.19 -11.59
C ILE A 23 -0.52 -11.98 -12.61
N LYS A 24 -1.36 -11.30 -13.39
CA LYS A 24 -2.34 -11.95 -14.27
C LYS A 24 -1.71 -12.82 -15.35
N GLU A 25 -0.59 -12.39 -15.92
CA GLU A 25 0.09 -13.12 -17.00
C GLU A 25 0.59 -14.50 -16.53
N SER A 26 1.28 -14.54 -15.40
CA SER A 26 1.91 -15.76 -14.89
C SER A 26 1.07 -16.52 -13.86
N GLN A 27 -0.03 -15.92 -13.39
CA GLN A 27 -0.82 -16.37 -12.24
C GLN A 27 0.00 -16.48 -10.93
N ARG A 28 1.23 -15.93 -10.91
CA ARG A 28 2.07 -15.90 -9.72
C ARG A 28 1.40 -15.06 -8.63
N LYS A 29 1.41 -15.58 -7.41
CA LYS A 29 0.90 -14.92 -6.21
C LYS A 29 2.06 -14.60 -5.28
N ILE A 30 2.08 -13.39 -4.73
CA ILE A 30 3.12 -12.89 -3.83
C ILE A 30 2.43 -12.21 -2.66
N GLN A 31 2.82 -12.53 -1.43
CA GLN A 31 2.40 -11.77 -0.26
C GLN A 31 3.10 -10.40 -0.26
N ILE A 32 2.34 -9.32 -0.38
CA ILE A 32 2.87 -7.95 -0.49
C ILE A 32 2.55 -7.08 0.72
N GLY A 33 1.79 -7.60 1.68
CA GLY A 33 1.52 -6.93 2.94
C GLY A 33 0.94 -7.89 3.97
N ASP A 34 1.05 -7.48 5.21
CA ASP A 34 0.47 -8.14 6.38
C ASP A 34 0.04 -7.01 7.32
N PHE A 35 -1.13 -7.08 7.94
CA PHE A 35 -1.70 -6.00 8.73
C PHE A 35 -2.14 -6.53 10.09
N TYR A 36 -1.92 -5.74 11.14
CA TYR A 36 -2.63 -5.98 12.39
C TYR A 36 -4.11 -5.68 12.17
N GLY A 37 -4.97 -6.70 12.23
CA GLY A 37 -6.32 -6.68 11.71
C GLY A 37 -6.39 -6.69 10.18
N ASP A 38 -7.61 -6.68 9.63
CA ASP A 38 -7.79 -6.84 8.19
C ASP A 38 -7.36 -5.57 7.41
N PRO A 39 -6.65 -5.73 6.27
CA PRO A 39 -6.44 -4.65 5.31
C PRO A 39 -7.80 -4.19 4.75
N GLN A 40 -7.96 -2.87 4.67
CA GLN A 40 -9.24 -2.25 4.34
C GLN A 40 -9.35 -1.88 2.86
N MET A 41 -8.28 -1.35 2.27
CA MET A 41 -8.29 -0.87 0.88
C MET A 41 -6.93 -1.05 0.21
N ALA A 42 -6.93 -1.11 -1.11
CA ALA A 42 -5.74 -0.97 -1.94
C ALA A 42 -6.01 -0.09 -3.16
N VAL A 43 -4.97 0.54 -3.69
CA VAL A 43 -4.97 1.25 -4.98
C VAL A 43 -3.73 0.86 -5.76
N ILE A 44 -3.88 0.63 -7.05
CA ILE A 44 -2.77 0.40 -7.99
C ILE A 44 -2.60 1.68 -8.80
N SER A 45 -1.36 2.15 -8.98
CA SER A 45 -1.10 3.33 -9.81
C SER A 45 -1.50 3.06 -11.26
N GLU A 46 -1.91 4.11 -11.98
CA GLU A 46 -2.39 3.97 -13.37
C GLU A 46 -1.31 3.39 -14.31
N ASP A 47 -0.06 3.78 -14.08
CA ASP A 47 1.13 3.26 -14.78
C ASP A 47 1.63 1.91 -14.24
N GLU A 48 0.94 1.35 -13.25
CA GLU A 48 1.25 0.10 -12.56
C GLU A 48 2.69 0.02 -12.04
N THR A 49 3.26 1.15 -11.60
CA THR A 49 4.59 1.19 -10.97
C THR A 49 4.56 0.91 -9.47
N PHE A 50 3.42 1.10 -8.79
CA PHE A 50 3.26 0.76 -7.38
C PHE A 50 1.82 0.40 -7.01
N CYS A 51 1.68 -0.25 -5.87
CA CYS A 51 0.43 -0.48 -5.17
C CYS A 51 0.55 0.12 -3.77
N VAL A 52 -0.51 0.77 -3.29
CA VAL A 52 -0.64 1.17 -1.89
C VAL A 52 -1.80 0.43 -1.26
N MET A 53 -1.58 -0.09 -0.07
CA MET A 53 -2.59 -0.80 0.72
C MET A 53 -2.63 -0.24 2.13
N CYS A 54 -3.81 -0.24 2.74
CA CYS A 54 -4.02 0.36 4.06
C CYS A 54 -4.88 -0.50 4.99
N GLY A 55 -4.77 -0.20 6.27
CA GLY A 55 -5.47 -0.83 7.40
C GLY A 55 -4.96 -0.15 8.66
N CYS A 56 -4.32 -0.91 9.55
CA CYS A 56 -3.43 -0.33 10.56
C CYS A 56 -2.12 0.13 9.88
N GLY A 57 -2.08 1.41 9.50
CA GLY A 57 -1.00 2.02 8.72
C GLY A 57 -1.11 1.80 7.21
N VAL A 58 -0.02 2.13 6.51
CA VAL A 58 0.09 2.09 5.05
C VAL A 58 1.31 1.27 4.64
N ILE A 59 1.16 0.43 3.62
CA ILE A 59 2.26 -0.21 2.91
C ILE A 59 2.22 0.23 1.45
N LEU A 60 3.31 0.82 0.97
CA LEU A 60 3.55 1.08 -0.44
C LEU A 60 4.47 -0.02 -0.97
N TYR A 61 4.02 -0.75 -1.97
CA TYR A 61 4.76 -1.82 -2.62
C TYR A 61 5.05 -1.47 -4.07
N TYR A 62 6.32 -1.51 -4.50
CA TYR A 62 6.71 -1.24 -5.87
C TYR A 62 6.42 -2.44 -6.77
N LEU A 63 5.75 -2.23 -7.90
CA LEU A 63 5.39 -3.26 -8.86
C LEU A 63 6.52 -3.44 -9.88
N ARG A 64 7.69 -3.89 -9.39
CA ARG A 64 8.88 -4.13 -10.20
C ARG A 64 9.57 -5.42 -9.78
N GLU A 65 10.14 -6.11 -10.76
CA GLU A 65 10.97 -7.28 -10.51
C GLU A 65 12.34 -6.90 -9.92
N PRO A 66 12.95 -7.78 -9.09
CA PRO A 66 12.39 -9.05 -8.61
C PRO A 66 11.38 -8.84 -7.47
N PHE A 67 10.17 -9.38 -7.61
CA PHE A 67 9.18 -9.36 -6.53
C PHE A 67 9.67 -10.10 -5.30
N LYS A 68 9.49 -9.48 -4.13
CA LYS A 68 9.80 -10.04 -2.81
C LYS A 68 8.53 -10.17 -1.96
N GLU A 69 8.47 -11.23 -1.18
CA GLU A 69 7.43 -11.36 -0.16
C GLU A 69 7.66 -10.32 0.94
N TYR A 70 6.56 -9.78 1.47
CA TYR A 70 6.60 -8.81 2.55
C TYR A 70 7.11 -9.45 3.83
N GLU A 71 8.02 -8.76 4.50
CA GLU A 71 8.59 -9.16 5.78
C GLU A 71 8.65 -7.95 6.71
N TYR A 72 8.27 -8.17 7.97
CA TYR A 72 8.34 -7.16 9.01
C TYR A 72 9.77 -6.74 9.32
N HIS A 73 9.96 -5.46 9.67
CA HIS A 73 11.22 -4.91 10.18
C HIS A 73 12.42 -5.03 9.22
N ILE A 74 12.16 -5.22 7.93
CA ILE A 74 13.20 -5.22 6.90
C ILE A 74 13.19 -3.90 6.15
N GLN A 75 14.36 -3.27 6.06
CA GLN A 75 14.58 -2.17 5.11
C GLN A 75 14.87 -2.74 3.73
N THR A 76 14.08 -2.34 2.74
CA THR A 76 14.18 -2.84 1.37
C THR A 76 13.76 -1.75 0.39
N GLU A 77 14.09 -1.95 -0.89
CA GLU A 77 13.61 -1.08 -1.96
C GLU A 77 12.29 -1.57 -2.59
N GLN A 78 11.73 -2.69 -2.10
CA GLN A 78 10.49 -3.28 -2.62
C GLN A 78 9.25 -2.68 -1.97
N TRP A 79 9.31 -2.27 -0.71
CA TRP A 79 8.21 -1.62 -0.02
C TRP A 79 8.69 -0.51 0.92
N LYS A 80 7.77 0.40 1.24
CA LYS A 80 7.89 1.43 2.29
C LYS A 80 6.66 1.36 3.19
N GLU A 81 6.82 1.74 4.45
CA GLU A 81 5.76 1.71 5.46
C GLU A 81 5.54 3.10 6.06
N TRP A 82 4.31 3.41 6.41
CA TRP A 82 3.96 4.60 7.20
C TRP A 82 2.92 4.27 8.26
N GLY A 83 3.06 4.84 9.46
CA GLY A 83 2.09 4.68 10.54
C GLY A 83 2.04 3.27 11.14
N ARG A 84 3.18 2.55 11.17
CA ARG A 84 3.27 1.14 11.62
C ARG A 84 4.29 0.84 12.72
N ASN A 85 5.16 1.79 13.09
CA ASN A 85 6.32 1.51 13.95
C ASN A 85 6.10 1.79 15.45
N GLU A 86 5.40 2.87 15.81
CA GLU A 86 5.34 3.34 17.22
C GLU A 86 3.91 3.42 17.77
N LYS A 87 2.95 3.67 16.89
CA LYS A 87 1.54 3.79 17.25
C LYS A 87 0.71 3.17 16.13
N GLU A 88 -0.28 2.38 16.52
CA GLU A 88 -1.33 1.91 15.63
C GLU A 88 -2.13 3.13 15.15
N ILE A 89 -2.11 3.37 13.84
CA ILE A 89 -2.88 4.43 13.20
C ILE A 89 -3.74 3.78 12.13
N TRP A 90 -5.06 3.82 12.30
CA TRP A 90 -5.98 3.31 11.29
C TRP A 90 -6.14 4.31 10.14
N ILE A 91 -6.20 3.79 8.92
CA ILE A 91 -6.36 4.57 7.69
C ILE A 91 -7.75 4.32 7.13
N GLU A 92 -8.58 5.36 7.12
CA GLU A 92 -9.99 5.27 6.71
C GLU A 92 -10.16 5.28 5.20
N SER A 93 -9.25 5.95 4.47
CA SER A 93 -9.29 5.97 3.02
C SER A 93 -7.93 6.25 2.41
N ILE A 94 -7.74 5.73 1.19
CA ILE A 94 -6.59 6.00 0.32
C ILE A 94 -7.07 6.32 -1.08
N LYS A 95 -6.36 7.20 -1.77
CA LYS A 95 -6.57 7.47 -3.20
C LYS A 95 -5.27 7.88 -3.88
N CYS A 96 -5.11 7.45 -5.12
CA CYS A 96 -4.09 7.98 -6.01
C CYS A 96 -4.65 9.25 -6.67
N ILE A 97 -4.01 10.40 -6.50
CA ILE A 97 -4.50 11.69 -7.04
C ILE A 97 -3.75 12.13 -8.29
N HIS A 98 -2.52 11.65 -8.49
CA HIS A 98 -1.69 11.82 -9.68
C HIS A 98 -0.74 10.61 -9.76
N ASP A 99 -0.09 10.38 -10.91
CA ASP A 99 0.74 9.20 -11.21
C ASP A 99 1.67 8.75 -10.07
N LYS A 100 2.14 9.70 -9.23
CA LYS A 100 3.07 9.42 -8.12
C LYS A 100 2.64 10.03 -6.79
N THR A 101 1.40 10.43 -6.63
CA THR A 101 0.94 11.07 -5.39
C THR A 101 -0.24 10.31 -4.81
N VAL A 102 -0.07 9.85 -3.58
CA VAL A 102 -1.10 9.15 -2.82
C VAL A 102 -1.51 10.00 -1.64
N GLU A 103 -2.81 10.18 -1.49
CA GLU A 103 -3.42 10.85 -0.34
C GLU A 103 -4.17 9.81 0.50
N PHE A 104 -4.05 9.92 1.81
CA PHE A 104 -4.77 9.06 2.75
C PHE A 104 -5.24 9.81 3.99
N VAL A 105 -6.35 9.34 4.55
CA VAL A 105 -7.02 9.93 5.72
C VAL A 105 -6.87 8.99 6.90
N THR A 106 -6.37 9.50 8.03
CA THR A 106 -6.27 8.73 9.28
C THR A 106 -7.59 8.73 10.05
N GLU A 107 -7.75 7.81 11.00
CA GLU A 107 -8.85 7.77 11.99
C GLU A 107 -9.01 9.06 12.82
N TYR A 108 -8.00 9.93 12.82
CA TYR A 108 -8.04 11.25 13.48
C TYR A 108 -8.50 12.37 12.53
N GLY A 109 -8.90 12.04 11.30
CA GLY A 109 -9.31 12.99 10.27
C GLY A 109 -8.15 13.75 9.61
N GLN A 110 -6.91 13.30 9.79
CA GLN A 110 -5.73 13.97 9.20
C GLN A 110 -5.53 13.51 7.76
N ASN A 111 -5.35 14.47 6.84
CA ASN A 111 -4.96 14.19 5.46
C ASN A 111 -3.43 14.16 5.35
N ILE A 112 -2.89 13.05 4.87
CA ILE A 112 -1.47 12.86 4.62
C ILE A 112 -1.26 12.64 3.13
N THR A 113 -0.20 13.24 2.58
CA THR A 113 0.18 13.09 1.17
C THR A 113 1.58 12.53 1.05
N ILE A 114 1.74 11.46 0.27
CA ILE A 114 3.05 10.89 -0.06
C ILE A 114 3.32 11.02 -1.55
N ASN A 115 4.53 11.44 -1.90
CA ASN A 115 5.03 11.36 -3.27
C ASN A 115 5.87 10.08 -3.41
N VAL A 116 5.43 9.17 -4.26
CA VAL A 116 6.11 7.93 -4.58
C VAL A 116 7.36 8.25 -5.40
N GLY A 117 8.52 7.97 -4.82
CA GLY A 117 9.83 8.32 -5.39
C GLY A 117 10.58 9.41 -4.63
N ASP A 118 9.91 10.14 -3.72
CA ASP A 118 10.61 10.97 -2.74
C ASP A 118 11.06 10.10 -1.55
N ASP A 119 12.26 10.35 -1.03
CA ASP A 119 12.75 9.68 0.18
C ASP A 119 12.08 10.19 1.46
N LYS A 120 11.30 11.28 1.37
CA LYS A 120 10.63 11.90 2.50
C LYS A 120 9.13 11.99 2.27
N ILE A 121 8.38 11.41 3.20
CA ILE A 121 6.94 11.61 3.33
C ILE A 121 6.72 13.06 3.74
N LYS A 122 5.93 13.81 2.96
CA LYS A 122 5.58 15.19 3.27
C LYS A 122 4.22 15.19 3.95
N GLU A 123 4.24 15.16 5.27
CA GLU A 123 3.04 15.45 6.05
C GLU A 123 2.67 16.92 5.77
N ARG A 124 1.54 17.12 5.08
CA ARG A 124 1.03 18.45 4.83
C ARG A 124 -0.15 18.65 5.76
N GLU A 125 0.07 19.36 6.86
CA GLU A 125 -1.04 19.84 7.68
C GLU A 125 -1.87 20.80 6.83
N MET A 126 -3.08 20.40 6.45
CA MET A 126 -4.08 21.33 5.93
C MET A 126 -4.67 22.05 7.14
N PHE A 127 -4.21 23.29 7.35
CA PHE A 127 -4.81 24.25 8.29
C PHE A 127 -6.22 24.65 7.85
#